data_AF-Q2H0W3-F1
#
_entry.id   AF-Q2H0W3-F1
#
_cell.length_a   1.000
_cell.length_b   1.000
_cell.length_c   1.000
_cell.angle_alpha   90.00
_cell.angle_beta   90.00
_cell.angle_gamma   90.00
#
_symmetry.space_group_name_H-M   'P 1'
#
loop_
_entity.id
_entity.type
_entity.pdbx_description
1 polymer ?
#
loop_
_entity_poly.entity_id
_entity_poly.type
_entity_poly.pdbx_seq_one_letter_code
_entity_poly.pdbx_strand_id
1 'polypeptide(L)'
;MSNIASDAQLFEEHFRIERLGDNKYDRVDRIYCKSEDKSITMTLDINNELFPCKPDEELHVALATSLHYDGSKDDERGWRDVAKAGASDATLADIFDYVCYGKIYKFEDAEDGKTM
;
A
#
# COMPACT_ATOMS: atom_id res chain seq x y z
N MET A 1 -19.50 0.08 -12.83
CA MET A 1 -18.13 0.54 -12.59
C MET A 1 -17.27 -0.70 -12.65
N SER A 2 -16.63 -0.97 -13.78
CA SER A 2 -15.80 -2.16 -13.95
C SER A 2 -14.56 -2.02 -13.07
N ASN A 3 -14.33 -2.98 -12.17
CA ASN A 3 -13.01 -3.18 -11.58
C ASN A 3 -12.04 -3.42 -12.73
N ILE A 4 -11.29 -2.39 -13.11
CA ILE A 4 -10.06 -2.57 -13.86
C ILE A 4 -9.08 -3.08 -12.80
N ALA A 5 -9.16 -4.37 -12.47
CA ALA A 5 -8.04 -5.04 -11.85
C ALA A 5 -6.94 -5.01 -12.92
N SER A 6 -6.02 -4.07 -12.78
CA SER A 6 -4.83 -4.01 -13.62
C SER A 6 -4.02 -5.29 -13.40
N ASP A 7 -3.42 -5.86 -14.45
CA ASP A 7 -2.49 -7.01 -14.31
C ASP A 7 -1.34 -6.72 -13.31
N ALA A 8 -1.14 -5.45 -12.97
CA ALA A 8 -0.17 -4.97 -12.01
C ALA A 8 -0.57 -5.19 -10.53
N GLN A 9 -1.88 -5.17 -10.19
CA GLN A 9 -2.36 -5.20 -8.81
C GLN A 9 -2.44 -6.64 -8.28
N LEU A 10 -1.69 -6.91 -7.21
CA LEU A 10 -1.64 -8.21 -6.53
C LEU A 10 -2.67 -8.32 -5.39
N PHE A 11 -3.02 -7.19 -4.80
CA PHE A 11 -3.87 -7.12 -3.62
C PHE A 11 -4.53 -5.75 -3.55
N GLU A 12 -5.78 -5.73 -3.10
CA GLU A 12 -6.56 -4.51 -2.88
C GLU A 12 -7.60 -4.78 -1.80
N GLU A 13 -7.65 -3.94 -0.75
CA GLU A 13 -8.57 -4.12 0.38
C GLU A 13 -8.78 -2.80 1.14
N HIS A 14 -9.91 -2.71 1.83
CA HIS A 14 -10.25 -1.64 2.77
C HIS A 14 -9.91 -2.03 4.21
N PHE A 15 -9.15 -1.18 4.89
CA PHE A 15 -8.75 -1.37 6.27
C PHE A 15 -9.25 -0.25 7.17
N ARG A 16 -9.81 -0.59 8.33
CA ARG A 16 -10.07 0.37 9.41
C ARG A 16 -8.90 0.41 10.38
N ILE A 17 -8.44 1.61 10.73
CA ILE A 17 -7.39 1.81 11.73
C ILE A 17 -7.98 1.56 13.13
N GLU A 18 -7.48 0.53 13.82
CA GLU A 18 -7.93 0.22 15.18
C GLU A 18 -7.22 1.08 16.23
N ARG A 19 -5.91 1.31 16.06
CA ARG A 19 -5.09 2.11 16.97
C ARG A 19 -3.77 2.53 16.33
N LEU A 20 -3.18 3.57 16.91
CA LEU A 20 -1.78 3.95 16.72
C LEU A 20 -0.89 3.28 17.77
N GLY A 21 0.35 2.99 17.42
CA GLY A 21 1.37 2.48 18.32
C GLY A 21 1.92 3.56 19.27
N ASP A 22 2.91 3.16 20.07
CA ASP A 22 3.62 4.11 20.93
C ASP A 22 4.36 5.14 20.07
N ASN A 23 4.20 6.43 20.38
CA ASN A 23 4.94 7.51 19.73
C ASN A 23 6.40 7.50 20.18
N LYS A 24 7.20 6.65 19.53
CA LYS A 24 8.65 6.51 19.75
C LYS A 24 9.47 7.31 18.76
N TYR A 25 8.87 7.74 17.66
CA TYR A 25 9.53 8.44 16.56
C TYR A 25 8.74 9.68 16.18
N ASP A 26 9.42 10.81 16.06
CA ASP A 26 8.76 12.09 15.78
C ASP A 26 7.97 12.12 14.46
N ARG A 27 8.41 11.33 13.47
CA ARG A 27 7.89 11.37 12.08
C ARG A 27 7.31 10.06 11.57
N VAL A 28 7.26 9.04 12.43
CA VAL A 28 6.80 7.70 12.03
C VAL A 28 5.88 7.15 13.09
N ASP A 29 4.64 6.88 12.69
CA ASP A 29 3.69 6.15 13.52
C ASP A 29 3.52 4.73 12.98
N ARG A 30 3.37 3.78 13.90
CA ARG A 30 2.92 2.43 13.57
C ARG A 30 1.40 2.37 13.66
N ILE A 31 0.73 2.07 12.57
CA ILE A 31 -0.72 1.87 12.55
C ILE A 31 -1.05 0.37 12.58
N TYR A 32 -2.10 0.03 13.32
CA TYR A 32 -2.65 -1.32 13.37
C TYR A 32 -4.06 -1.30 12.80
N CYS A 33 -4.29 -2.08 11.75
CA CYS A 33 -5.53 -2.05 10.99
C CYS A 33 -6.12 -3.44 10.80
N LYS A 34 -7.43 -3.49 10.54
CA LYS A 34 -8.15 -4.70 10.16
C LYS A 34 -9.03 -4.48 8.94
N SER A 35 -9.16 -5.51 8.10
CA SER A 35 -10.14 -5.54 7.02
C SER A 35 -11.56 -5.44 7.58
N GLU A 36 -12.52 -5.06 6.73
CA GLU A 36 -13.93 -4.90 7.11
C GLU A 36 -14.52 -6.18 7.74
N ASP A 37 -14.20 -7.34 7.15
CA ASP A 37 -14.61 -8.67 7.61
C ASP A 37 -13.75 -9.22 8.77
N LYS A 38 -12.68 -8.49 9.15
CA LYS A 38 -11.70 -8.83 10.18
C LYS A 38 -10.88 -10.08 9.88
N SER A 39 -10.84 -10.56 8.64
CA SER A 39 -10.04 -11.72 8.23
C SER A 39 -8.55 -11.39 8.06
N ILE A 40 -8.22 -10.12 7.75
CA ILE A 40 -6.85 -9.65 7.51
C ILE A 40 -6.48 -8.58 8.55
N THR A 41 -5.30 -8.74 9.15
CA THR A 41 -4.68 -7.73 10.01
C THR A 41 -3.47 -7.14 9.34
N MET A 42 -3.36 -5.82 9.30
CA MET A 42 -2.21 -5.11 8.75
C MET A 42 -1.53 -4.29 9.85
N THR A 43 -0.20 -4.36 9.91
CA THR A 43 0.64 -3.43 10.69
C THR A 43 1.53 -2.69 9.70
N LEU A 44 1.48 -1.36 9.72
CA LEU A 44 2.20 -0.52 8.77
C LEU A 44 2.88 0.64 9.51
N ASP A 45 4.13 0.91 9.17
CA ASP A 45 4.83 2.12 9.61
C ASP A 45 4.63 3.21 8.56
N ILE A 46 4.10 4.37 8.96
CA ILE A 46 3.75 5.47 8.06
C ILE A 46 4.42 6.78 8.47
N ASN A 47 4.79 7.60 7.48
CA ASN A 47 5.29 8.94 7.76
C ASN A 47 4.12 9.86 8.12
N ASN A 48 3.99 10.16 9.41
CA ASN A 48 2.85 10.89 9.96
C ASN A 48 2.87 12.41 9.67
N GLU A 49 4.02 12.94 9.23
CA GLU A 49 4.15 14.35 8.79
C GLU A 49 3.54 14.53 7.39
N LEU A 50 3.70 13.53 6.52
CA LEU A 50 3.20 13.55 5.15
C LEU A 50 1.75 13.05 5.06
N PHE A 51 1.43 11.99 5.81
CA PHE A 51 0.12 11.36 5.80
C PHE A 51 -0.34 11.05 7.23
N PRO A 52 -0.97 12.02 7.91
CA PRO A 52 -1.43 11.85 9.28
C PRO A 52 -2.64 10.91 9.32
N CYS A 53 -2.59 9.92 10.22
CA CYS A 53 -3.68 8.95 10.41
C CYS A 53 -4.27 9.02 11.82
N LYS A 54 -5.53 8.61 11.97
CA LYS A 54 -6.22 8.51 13.26
C LYS A 54 -6.98 7.19 13.40
N PRO A 55 -7.20 6.73 14.64
CA PRO A 55 -8.14 5.63 14.88
C PRO A 55 -9.50 5.89 14.25
N ASP A 56 -10.16 4.82 13.81
CA ASP A 56 -11.45 4.81 13.12
C ASP A 56 -11.49 5.37 11.69
N GLU A 57 -10.37 5.89 11.17
CA GLU A 57 -10.25 6.20 9.74
C GLU A 57 -10.14 4.91 8.91
N GLU A 58 -10.56 5.01 7.65
CA GLU A 58 -10.55 3.92 6.68
C GLU A 58 -9.49 4.19 5.61
N LEU A 59 -8.70 3.16 5.29
CA LEU A 59 -7.65 3.18 4.29
C LEU A 59 -8.01 2.22 3.17
N HIS A 60 -8.02 2.72 1.94
CA HIS A 60 -8.02 1.89 0.74
C HIS A 60 -6.58 1.56 0.36
N VAL A 61 -6.19 0.29 0.46
CA VAL A 61 -4.80 -0.15 0.31
C VAL A 61 -4.69 -1.08 -0.89
N ALA A 62 -3.77 -0.77 -1.80
CA ALA A 62 -3.41 -1.63 -2.90
C ALA A 62 -1.91 -1.99 -2.88
N LEU A 63 -1.58 -3.22 -3.26
CA LEU A 63 -0.22 -3.66 -3.57
C LEU A 63 -0.13 -3.97 -5.06
N ALA A 64 0.80 -3.32 -5.75
CA ALA A 64 1.04 -3.51 -7.17
C ALA A 64 2.51 -3.79 -7.47
N THR A 65 2.76 -4.55 -8.54
CA THR A 65 4.11 -4.86 -9.04
C THR A 65 4.67 -3.78 -9.97
N SER A 66 3.82 -2.86 -10.43
CA SER A 66 4.17 -1.72 -11.26
C SER A 66 3.20 -0.56 -11.01
N LEU A 67 3.64 0.67 -11.30
CA LEU A 67 2.77 1.85 -11.36
C LEU A 67 2.06 2.00 -12.72
N HIS A 68 2.52 1.28 -13.74
CA HIS A 68 1.85 1.23 -15.03
C HIS A 68 0.63 0.31 -14.94
N TYR A 69 -0.51 0.78 -15.47
CA TYR A 69 -1.77 0.03 -15.49
C TYR A 69 -1.68 -1.30 -16.26
N ASP A 70 -0.71 -1.45 -17.17
CA ASP A 70 -0.49 -2.66 -17.95
C ASP A 70 0.49 -3.65 -17.30
N GLY A 71 1.02 -3.34 -16.11
CA GLY A 71 1.98 -4.19 -15.39
C GLY A 71 3.40 -4.17 -15.96
N SER A 72 3.69 -3.34 -16.97
CA SER A 72 5.05 -3.19 -17.50
C SER A 72 6.01 -2.70 -16.42
N LYS A 73 7.20 -3.28 -16.33
CA LYS A 73 8.22 -2.90 -15.33
C LYS A 73 9.34 -2.11 -16.00
N ASP A 74 9.70 -0.97 -15.42
CA ASP A 74 10.82 -0.15 -15.90
C ASP A 74 12.12 -0.50 -15.15
N ASP A 75 12.43 -1.80 -15.04
CA ASP A 75 13.53 -2.33 -14.22
C ASP A 75 14.92 -1.85 -14.70
N GLU A 76 15.03 -1.34 -15.93
CA GLU A 76 16.29 -0.88 -16.54
C GLU A 76 16.50 0.63 -16.48
N ARG A 77 15.48 1.43 -16.13
CA ARG A 77 15.58 2.89 -16.10
C ARG A 77 15.61 3.39 -14.66
N GLY A 78 16.63 4.21 -14.34
CA GLY A 78 16.66 4.93 -13.07
C GLY A 78 15.39 5.80 -12.90
N TRP A 79 14.96 6.00 -11.66
CA TRP A 79 13.75 6.77 -11.34
C TRP A 79 13.77 8.13 -12.03
N ARG A 80 12.70 8.44 -12.77
CA ARG A 80 12.46 9.74 -13.38
C ARG A 80 11.30 10.41 -12.69
N ASP A 81 11.49 11.68 -12.39
CA ASP A 81 10.43 12.54 -11.88
C ASP A 81 9.33 12.65 -12.94
N VAL A 82 8.18 12.01 -12.66
CA VAL A 82 7.05 11.86 -13.59
C VAL A 82 6.54 13.23 -14.02
N ALA A 83 6.57 14.22 -13.12
CA ALA A 83 6.17 15.60 -13.40
C ALA A 83 7.13 16.34 -14.36
N LYS A 84 8.40 15.91 -14.44
CA LYS A 84 9.42 16.52 -15.32
C LYS A 84 9.66 15.76 -16.61
N ALA A 85 9.26 14.50 -16.67
CA ALA A 85 9.54 13.63 -17.81
C ALA A 85 8.67 13.94 -19.04
N GLY A 86 7.66 14.81 -18.92
CA GLY A 86 6.69 15.07 -20.00
C GLY A 86 5.87 13.85 -20.38
N ALA A 87 5.99 12.75 -19.61
CA ALA A 87 5.21 11.55 -19.75
C ALA A 87 3.84 11.82 -19.13
N SER A 88 2.88 12.10 -20.00
CA SER A 88 1.46 12.37 -19.72
C SER A 88 0.66 11.14 -19.32
N ASP A 89 1.33 10.02 -19.05
CA ASP A 89 0.64 8.76 -18.83
C ASP A 89 0.26 8.70 -17.36
N ALA A 90 -1.05 8.78 -17.12
CA ALA A 90 -1.60 8.54 -15.80
C ALA A 90 -1.06 7.21 -15.27
N THR A 91 -0.69 7.20 -14.00
CA THR A 91 -0.19 6.02 -13.29
C THR A 91 -1.16 5.63 -12.20
N LEU A 92 -0.97 4.43 -11.64
CA LEU A 92 -1.69 4.03 -10.43
C LEU A 92 -1.43 5.00 -9.27
N ALA A 93 -0.28 5.67 -9.21
CA ALA A 93 0.00 6.61 -8.12
C ALA A 93 -0.93 7.84 -8.11
N ASP A 94 -1.51 8.21 -9.24
CA ASP A 94 -2.33 9.43 -9.36
C ASP A 94 -3.68 9.32 -8.65
N ILE A 95 -4.11 8.10 -8.28
CA ILE A 95 -5.37 7.83 -7.59
C ILE A 95 -5.19 7.48 -6.10
N PHE A 96 -3.97 7.51 -5.57
CA PHE A 96 -3.67 7.24 -4.16
C PHE A 96 -2.95 8.43 -3.52
N ASP A 97 -3.28 8.72 -2.27
CA ASP A 97 -2.70 9.86 -1.53
C ASP A 97 -1.30 9.59 -0.98
N TYR A 98 -0.95 8.31 -0.80
CA TYR A 98 0.32 7.89 -0.20
C TYR A 98 0.86 6.64 -0.89
N VAL A 99 2.09 6.72 -1.41
CA VAL A 99 2.71 5.65 -2.19
C VAL A 99 4.07 5.29 -1.60
N CYS A 100 4.30 3.99 -1.41
CA CYS A 100 5.55 3.43 -0.94
C CYS A 100 6.09 2.41 -1.95
N TYR A 101 7.42 2.30 -2.03
CA TYR A 101 8.10 1.23 -2.76
C TYR A 101 8.89 0.36 -1.78
N GLY A 102 8.77 -0.96 -1.91
CA GLY A 102 9.39 -1.91 -0.98
C GLY A 102 9.67 -3.27 -1.60
N LYS A 103 10.23 -4.17 -0.80
CA LYS A 103 10.52 -5.57 -1.18
C LYS A 103 9.95 -6.51 -0.13
N ILE A 104 9.32 -7.59 -0.57
CA ILE A 104 8.92 -8.70 0.31
C ILE A 104 10.21 -9.39 0.76
N TYR A 105 10.49 -9.39 2.06
CA TYR A 105 11.72 -9.93 2.62
C TYR A 105 11.56 -11.33 3.25
N LYS A 106 10.34 -11.65 3.68
CA LYS A 106 10.01 -12.92 4.34
C LYS A 106 8.56 -13.27 4.07
N PHE A 107 8.32 -14.56 3.88
CA PHE A 107 7.01 -15.17 3.87
C PHE A 107 7.01 -16.23 4.98
N GLU A 108 5.99 -16.24 5.83
CA GLU A 108 5.81 -17.20 6.90
C GLU A 108 4.52 -17.97 6.62
N ASP A 109 4.62 -19.30 6.51
CA ASP A 109 3.44 -20.15 6.52
C ASP A 109 2.82 -20.13 7.92
N ALA A 110 1.49 -20.13 8.01
CA ALA A 110 0.83 -20.24 9.30
C ALA A 110 1.27 -21.51 10.02
N GLU A 111 1.66 -21.41 11.30
CA GLU A 111 1.93 -22.56 12.19
C GLU A 111 0.61 -23.26 12.57
N ASP A 112 -0.07 -23.79 11.57
CA ASP A 112 -0.95 -24.94 11.64
C ASP A 112 -1.48 -25.14 10.22
N GLY A 113 -1.31 -26.36 9.69
CA GLY A 113 -1.78 -26.76 8.36
C GLY A 113 -3.30 -26.79 8.19
N LYS A 114 -4.00 -25.76 8.68
CA LYS A 114 -5.35 -25.38 8.30
C LYS A 114 -5.25 -24.24 7.30
N THR A 115 -5.08 -24.63 6.05
CA THR A 115 -5.70 -23.91 4.94
C THR A 115 -7.16 -23.64 5.31
N MET A 116 -7.53 -22.36 5.34
CA MET A 116 -8.93 -21.95 5.21
C MET A 116 -9.47 -22.46 3.87
#